data_AF-A0AAW2SW45-F1
#
_entry.id   AF-A0AAW2SW45-F1
#
_cell.length_a   1.000
_cell.length_b   1.000
_cell.length_c   1.000
_cell.angle_alpha   90.00
_cell.angle_beta   90.00
_cell.angle_gamma   90.00
#
_symmetry.space_group_name_H-M   'P 1'
#
loop_
_entity.id
_entity.type
_entity.pdbx_description
1 polymer ?
#
loop_
_entity_poly.entity_id
_entity_poly.type
_entity_poly.pdbx_seq_one_letter_code
_entity_poly.pdbx_strand_id
1 'polypeptide(L)' 'MELVRERLVECGWKDEMRALCRAFIKKNGRENVTVDDLVRAITPKGRASIPDSVKAELLQKIRTFLVSVAH' A
#
# COMPACT_ATOMS: atom_id res chain seq x y z
N MET A 1 10.19 4.93 12.80
CA MET A 1 9.00 4.96 11.93
C MET A 1 9.32 4.24 10.63
N GLU A 2 8.35 3.51 10.10
CA GLU A 2 8.51 2.68 8.90
C GLU A 2 8.30 3.58 7.66
N LEU A 3 9.38 4.04 7.03
CA LEU A 3 9.34 5.02 5.92
C LEU A 3 8.31 4.68 4.82
N VAL A 4 8.18 3.39 4.49
CA VAL A 4 7.19 2.91 3.51
C VAL A 4 5.79 3.37 3.91
N ARG A 5 5.43 3.19 5.18
CA ARG A 5 4.13 3.57 5.73
C ARG A 5 3.91 5.09 5.65
N GLU A 6 4.93 5.88 5.96
CA GLU A 6 4.86 7.34 5.87
C GLU A 6 4.55 7.79 4.44
N ARG A 7 5.32 7.30 3.46
CA ARG A 7 5.11 7.64 2.05
C ARG A 7 3.76 7.19 1.51
N LEU A 8 3.27 6.02 1.93
CA LEU A 8 1.94 5.54 1.56
C LEU A 8 0.80 6.35 2.21
N VAL A 9 1.04 7.03 3.34
CA VAL A 9 0.09 7.98 3.91
C VAL A 9 0.14 9.30 3.16
N GLU A 10 1.33 9.85 2.97
CA GLU A 10 1.54 11.16 2.33
C GLU A 10 1.08 11.19 0.87
N CYS A 11 1.27 10.10 0.11
CA CYS A 11 0.79 10.02 -1.27
C CYS A 11 -0.72 9.70 -1.38
N GLY A 12 -1.44 9.61 -0.25
CA GLY A 12 -2.88 9.35 -0.23
C GLY A 12 -3.29 7.89 -0.43
N TRP A 13 -2.34 6.98 -0.66
CA TRP A 13 -2.61 5.57 -0.92
C TRP A 13 -3.45 4.90 0.18
N LYS A 14 -3.16 5.21 1.46
CA LYS A 14 -3.91 4.63 2.59
C LYS A 14 -5.40 4.98 2.53
N ASP A 15 -5.73 6.21 2.17
CA ASP A 15 -7.12 6.66 2.12
C ASP A 15 -7.84 6.17 0.87
N GLU A 16 -7.11 6.03 -0.25
CA GLU A 16 -7.59 5.32 -1.45
C GLU A 16 -7.97 3.87 -1.11
N MET A 17 -7.09 3.11 -0.44
CA MET A 17 -7.37 1.72 -0.06
C MET A 17 -8.59 1.60 0.85
N ARG A 18 -8.72 2.52 1.82
CA ARG A 18 -9.91 2.59 2.69
C ARG A 18 -11.18 2.88 1.89
N ALA A 19 -11.12 3.78 0.90
CA ALA A 19 -12.25 4.07 0.03
C ALA A 19 -12.66 2.86 -0.81
N LEU A 20 -11.69 2.13 -1.36
CA LEU A 20 -11.94 0.90 -2.12
C LEU A 20 -12.55 -0.20 -1.24
N CYS A 21 -12.07 -0.39 -0.01
CA CYS A 21 -12.68 -1.32 0.95
C CYS A 21 -14.15 -0.94 1.23
N ARG A 22 -14.43 0.33 1.52
CA ARG A 22 -15.81 0.80 1.78
C ARG A 22 -16.72 0.59 0.56
N ALA A 23 -16.22 0.87 -0.64
CA ALA A 23 -16.97 0.66 -1.87
C ALA A 23 -17.27 -0.84 -2.10
N PHE A 24 -16.31 -1.72 -1.81
CA PHE A 24 -16.49 -3.16 -1.90
C PHE A 24 -17.54 -3.67 -0.92
N ILE A 25 -17.48 -3.25 0.35
CA ILE A 25 -18.47 -3.61 1.37
C ILE A 25 -19.87 -3.10 0.98
N LYS A 26 -19.96 -1.85 0.52
CA LYS A 26 -21.24 -1.25 0.09
C LYS A 26 -21.85 -2.02 -1.10
N LYS A 27 -21.04 -2.48 -2.04
CA LYS A 27 -21.50 -3.21 -3.23
C LYS A 27 -22.00 -4.62 -2.90
N ASN A 28 -21.33 -5.32 -1.98
CA ASN A 28 -21.62 -6.74 -1.73
C ASN A 28 -22.50 -6.98 -0.49
N GLY A 29 -22.69 -5.95 0.35
CA GLY A 29 -23.41 -6.05 1.63
C GLY A 29 -22.48 -6.51 2.76
N ARG A 30 -22.60 -5.86 3.93
CA ARG A 30 -21.68 -6.09 5.06
C ARG A 30 -21.68 -7.54 5.56
N GLU A 31 -22.83 -8.20 5.54
CA GLU A 31 -22.98 -9.58 6.02
C GLU A 31 -22.37 -10.62 5.06
N ASN A 32 -22.12 -10.24 3.79
CA ASN A 32 -21.60 -11.12 2.76
C ASN A 32 -20.09 -10.93 2.49
N VAL A 33 -19.39 -10.16 3.31
CA VAL A 33 -17.98 -9.81 3.07
C VAL A 33 -17.12 -10.24 4.25
N THR A 34 -16.13 -11.09 3.97
CA THR A 34 -15.06 -11.42 4.92
C THR A 34 -13.85 -10.51 4.73
N VAL A 35 -12.93 -10.54 5.71
CA VAL A 35 -11.63 -9.86 5.57
C VAL A 35 -10.83 -10.44 4.40
N ASP A 36 -10.88 -11.76 4.19
CA ASP A 36 -10.18 -12.43 3.11
C ASP A 36 -10.70 -11.99 1.73
N ASP A 37 -12.01 -11.76 1.60
CA ASP A 37 -12.59 -11.22 0.36
C ASP A 37 -12.07 -9.80 0.07
N LEU A 38 -11.97 -8.96 1.10
CA LEU A 38 -11.38 -7.63 0.99
C LEU A 38 -9.90 -7.70 0.61
N VAL A 39 -9.11 -8.54 1.28
CA VAL A 39 -7.69 -8.71 0.96
C VAL A 39 -7.53 -9.16 -0.49
N ARG A 40 -8.29 -10.17 -0.93
CA ARG A 40 -8.24 -10.68 -2.31
C ARG A 40 -8.62 -9.62 -3.33
N ALA A 41 -9.66 -8.83 -3.07
CA ALA A 41 -10.14 -7.81 -3.99
C ALA A 41 -9.26 -6.55 -4.04
N ILE A 42 -8.70 -6.13 -2.90
CA ILE A 42 -8.02 -4.84 -2.77
C ILE A 42 -6.51 -4.95 -2.99
N THR A 43 -5.86 -6.06 -2.60
CA THR A 43 -4.41 -6.26 -2.77
C THR A 43 -3.88 -5.96 -4.18
N PRO A 44 -4.47 -6.48 -5.29
CA PRO A 44 -3.94 -6.18 -6.62
C PRO A 44 -4.03 -4.68 -6.96
N LYS A 45 -5.10 -4.00 -6.54
CA LYS A 45 -5.27 -2.56 -6.72
C LYS A 45 -4.26 -1.78 -5.90
N GLY A 46 -4.09 -2.17 -4.64
CA GLY A 46 -3.13 -1.57 -3.73
C GLY A 46 -1.70 -1.67 -4.26
N ARG A 47 -1.28 -2.82 -4.80
CA ARG A 47 0.05 -2.96 -5.40
C ARG A 47 0.22 -2.10 -6.66
N ALA A 48 -0.82 -2.02 -7.49
CA ALA A 48 -0.78 -1.26 -8.74
C ALA A 48 -0.78 0.26 -8.50
N SER A 49 -1.45 0.75 -7.46
CA SER A 49 -1.58 2.20 -7.20
C SER A 49 -0.38 2.83 -6.47
N ILE A 50 0.63 2.03 -6.08
CA ILE A 50 1.86 2.58 -5.47
C ILE A 50 2.63 3.39 -6.53
N PRO A 51 2.85 4.70 -6.30
CA PRO A 51 3.60 5.54 -7.24
C PRO A 51 5.05 5.05 -7.40
N ASP A 52 5.59 5.15 -8.61
CA ASP A 52 6.97 4.74 -8.90
C ASP A 52 8.00 5.60 -8.17
N SER A 53 7.66 6.86 -7.85
CA SER A 53 8.50 7.74 -7.02
C SER A 53 8.74 7.17 -5.62
N VAL A 54 7.71 6.59 -4.99
CA VAL A 54 7.83 5.93 -3.69
C VAL A 54 8.72 4.69 -3.78
N LYS A 55 8.54 3.87 -4.83
CA LYS A 55 9.39 2.69 -5.08
C LYS A 55 10.85 3.09 -5.29
N ALA A 56 11.09 4.16 -6.05
CA ALA A 56 12.42 4.67 -6.35
C ALA A 56 13.13 5.19 -5.09
N GLU A 57 12.45 5.96 -4.24
CA GLU A 57 13.01 6.44 -2.96
C GLU A 57 13.41 5.27 -2.05
N LEU A 58 12.54 4.27 -1.91
CA LEU A 58 12.81 3.09 -1.10
C LEU A 58 14.00 2.30 -1.64
N LEU A 59 14.05 2.08 -2.95
CA LEU A 59 15.17 1.41 -3.60
C LEU A 59 16.48 2.15 -3.39
N GLN A 60 16.46 3.48 -3.48
CA GLN A 60 17.65 4.29 -3.23
C GLN A 60 18.14 4.14 -1.79
N LYS A 61 17.25 4.12 -0.80
CA LYS A 61 17.62 3.92 0.60
C LYS A 61 18.18 2.52 0.87
N ILE A 62 17.63 1.49 0.25
CA ILE A 62 18.21 0.14 0.31
C ILE A 62 19.64 0.15 -0.27
N ARG A 63 19.85 0.78 -1.43
CA ARG A 63 21.20 0.90 -2.04
C ARG A 63 22.17 1.65 -1.13
N THR A 64 21.76 2.80 -0.58
CA THR A 64 22.58 3.58 0.36
C THR A 64 22.95 2.75 1.60
N PHE A 65 21.99 2.01 2.16
CA PHE A 65 22.25 1.12 3.29
C PHE A 65 23.28 0.04 2.93
N LEU A 66 23.10 -0.64 1.79
CA LEU A 66 24.04 -1.67 1.32
C LEU A 66 25.46 -1.14 1.13
N VAL A 67 25.62 0.09 0.64
CA VAL A 67 26.94 0.75 0.52
C VAL A 67 27.53 1.03 1.90
N SER A 68 26.72 1.49 2.86
CA SER A 68 27.20 1.82 4.21
C SER A 68 27.64 0.61 5.05
N VAL A 69 27.11 -0.59 4.77
CA VAL A 69 27.46 -1.82 5.52
C VAL A 69 28.58 -2.64 4.86
N ALA A 70 28.99 -2.27 3.64
CA ALA A 70 30.08 -2.93 2.92
C ALA A 70 31.47 -2.36 3.28
N HIS A 71 31.53 -1.40 4.22
CA HIS A 71 32.73 -0.86 4.86
C HIS A 71 32.75 -1.28 6.33
#